data_AF-A0A2S2PQR1-F1
#
_entry.id   AF-A0A2S2PQR1-F1
#
_cell.length_a   1.000
_cell.length_b   1.000
_cell.length_c   1.000
_cell.angle_alpha   90.00
_cell.angle_beta   90.00
_cell.angle_gamma   90.00
#
_symmetry.space_group_name_H-M   'P 1'
#
loop_
_entity.id
_entity.type
_entity.pdbx_description
1 polymer ?
#
loop_
_entity_poly.entity_id
_entity_poly.type
_entity_poly.pdbx_seq_one_letter_code
_entity_poly.pdbx_strand_id
1 'polypeptide(L)'
;MCFLKWYKAPKRQTSLNQYHLQSFTRSVANMKPEIGSLPPTENAAKQHSWCTYHQVQQWLGNELPPQEWGWKCVGDTLVPITMENPPAPEVLLKTIFCRCTKDCMIGKCGCRKAMLSCSA
;
A
#
# COMPACT_ATOMS: atom_id res chain seq x y z
N MET A 1 11.74 4.64 13.68
CA MET A 1 10.28 4.46 13.58
C MET A 1 9.96 2.98 13.49
N CYS A 2 8.97 2.46 14.22
CA CYS A 2 8.57 1.06 14.13
C CYS A 2 7.14 0.97 13.59
N PHE A 3 7.00 0.83 12.26
CA PHE A 3 5.71 0.74 11.57
C PHE A 3 4.80 -0.32 12.19
N LEU A 4 5.35 -1.48 12.55
CA LEU A 4 4.62 -2.57 13.21
C LEU A 4 3.86 -2.12 14.48
N LYS A 5 4.44 -1.23 15.28
CA LYS A 5 3.81 -0.73 16.51
C LYS A 5 2.59 0.15 16.22
N TRP A 6 2.65 0.99 15.19
CA TRP A 6 1.52 1.86 14.81
C TRP A 6 0.31 1.06 14.31
N TYR A 7 0.56 -0.04 13.61
CA TYR A 7 -0.48 -0.94 13.13
C TYR A 7 -0.85 -2.03 14.15
N LYS A 8 -0.50 -1.84 15.43
CA LYS A 8 -0.88 -2.74 16.54
C LYS A 8 -0.44 -4.20 16.33
N ALA A 9 0.69 -4.41 15.65
CA ALA A 9 1.23 -5.75 15.46
C ALA A 9 1.63 -6.40 16.80
N PRO A 10 1.48 -7.74 16.95
CA PRO A 10 1.95 -8.45 18.13
C PRO A 10 3.46 -8.26 18.34
N LYS A 11 3.93 -8.21 19.60
CA LYS A 11 5.35 -8.01 19.93
C LYS A 11 6.31 -9.03 19.29
N ARG A 12 5.82 -10.24 19.00
CA ARG A 12 6.59 -11.32 18.33
C ARG A 12 6.79 -11.07 16.83
N GLN A 13 6.05 -10.15 16.24
CA GLN A 13 6.10 -9.87 14.81
C GLN A 13 7.32 -9.00 14.50
N THR A 14 8.15 -9.45 13.56
CA THR A 14 9.39 -8.76 13.16
C THR A 14 9.36 -8.27 11.72
N SER A 15 8.61 -8.94 10.84
CA SER A 15 8.50 -8.57 9.43
C SER A 15 7.21 -7.79 9.14
N LEU A 16 7.36 -6.62 8.52
CA LEU A 16 6.24 -5.81 8.07
C LEU A 16 5.47 -6.49 6.92
N ASN A 17 6.20 -7.07 5.95
CA ASN A 17 5.58 -7.79 4.83
C ASN A 17 4.77 -9.01 5.30
N GLN A 18 5.29 -9.79 6.23
CA GLN A 18 4.56 -10.93 6.77
C GLN A 18 3.29 -10.49 7.52
N TYR A 19 3.39 -9.40 8.31
CA TYR A 19 2.21 -8.87 9.02
C TYR A 19 1.18 -8.26 8.08
N HIS A 20 1.64 -7.56 7.04
CA HIS A 20 0.79 -7.08 5.96
C HIS A 20 0.04 -8.22 5.31
N LEU A 21 0.74 -9.27 4.90
CA LEU A 21 0.14 -10.45 4.28
C LEU A 21 -0.91 -11.10 5.17
N GLN A 22 -0.60 -11.33 6.46
CA GLN A 22 -1.55 -11.89 7.42
C GLN A 22 -2.80 -11.01 7.59
N SER A 23 -2.60 -9.70 7.67
CA SER A 23 -3.68 -8.72 7.82
C SER A 23 -4.53 -8.65 6.55
N PHE A 24 -3.89 -8.69 5.38
CA PHE A 24 -4.53 -8.70 4.07
C PHE A 24 -5.41 -9.93 3.91
N THR A 25 -4.86 -11.14 4.14
CA THR A 25 -5.60 -12.41 4.05
C THR A 25 -6.79 -12.43 5.01
N ARG A 26 -6.62 -11.91 6.24
CA ARG A 26 -7.73 -11.78 7.19
C ARG A 26 -8.78 -10.78 6.70
N SER A 27 -8.36 -9.65 6.15
CA SER A 27 -9.25 -8.60 5.66
C SER A 27 -10.11 -9.07 4.48
N VAL A 28 -9.51 -9.75 3.49
CA VAL A 28 -10.24 -10.26 2.33
C VAL A 28 -11.18 -11.42 2.66
N ALA A 29 -10.96 -12.14 3.76
CA ALA A 29 -11.91 -13.14 4.26
C ALA A 29 -13.17 -12.50 4.87
N ASN A 30 -13.14 -11.21 5.23
CA ASN A 30 -14.28 -10.49 5.79
C ASN A 30 -15.23 -9.99 4.69
N MET A 31 -16.53 -9.95 4.99
CA MET A 31 -17.54 -9.41 4.06
C MET A 31 -17.37 -7.92 3.75
N LYS A 32 -16.71 -7.17 4.65
CA LYS A 32 -16.31 -5.77 4.48
C LYS A 32 -14.81 -5.67 4.72
N PRO A 33 -13.98 -5.79 3.67
CA PRO A 33 -12.54 -5.74 3.83
C PRO A 33 -12.10 -4.33 4.23
N GLU A 34 -11.49 -4.21 5.41
CA GLU A 34 -10.86 -2.97 5.87
C GLU A 34 -9.47 -2.85 5.26
N ILE A 35 -9.40 -2.52 3.98
CA ILE A 35 -8.11 -2.44 3.27
C ILE A 35 -7.35 -1.15 3.65
N GLY A 36 -8.07 -0.09 3.99
CA GLY A 36 -7.46 1.18 4.42
C GLY A 36 -6.76 1.13 5.79
N SER A 37 -7.03 0.11 6.62
CA SER A 37 -6.38 -0.07 7.93
C SER A 37 -5.19 -1.03 7.86
N LEU A 38 -4.85 -1.53 6.67
CA LEU A 38 -3.71 -2.42 6.51
C LEU A 38 -2.38 -1.69 6.78
N PRO A 39 -1.42 -2.37 7.42
CA PRO A 39 -0.05 -1.87 7.47
C PRO A 39 0.50 -1.67 6.05
N PRO A 40 1.41 -0.73 5.80
CA PRO A 40 2.08 -0.64 4.51
C PRO A 40 2.96 -1.87 4.29
N THR A 41 3.30 -2.15 3.04
CA THR A 41 4.43 -3.05 2.76
C THR A 41 5.73 -2.37 3.15
N GLU A 42 6.80 -3.14 3.32
CA GLU A 42 8.14 -2.61 3.58
C GLU A 42 8.62 -1.69 2.45
N ASN A 43 8.33 -2.05 1.20
CA ASN A 43 8.64 -1.20 0.05
C ASN A 43 7.88 0.13 0.11
N ALA A 44 6.57 0.11 0.38
CA ALA A 44 5.78 1.33 0.53
C ALA A 44 6.29 2.22 1.67
N ALA A 45 6.60 1.61 2.83
CA ALA A 45 7.15 2.32 3.97
C ALA A 45 8.53 2.95 3.65
N LYS A 46 9.38 2.24 2.90
CA LYS A 46 10.69 2.73 2.45
C LYS A 46 10.54 3.92 1.50
N GLN A 47 9.69 3.80 0.48
CA GLN A 47 9.44 4.87 -0.49
C GLN A 47 8.88 6.14 0.17
N HIS A 48 7.91 5.97 1.07
CA HIS A 48 7.38 7.10 1.86
C HIS A 48 8.48 7.77 2.71
N SER A 49 9.36 6.96 3.30
CA SER A 49 10.48 7.49 4.11
C SER A 49 11.45 8.29 3.24
N TRP A 50 11.75 7.83 2.03
CA TRP A 50 12.58 8.57 1.07
C TRP A 50 11.94 9.89 0.64
N CYS A 51 10.66 9.88 0.25
CA CYS A 51 9.95 11.10 -0.14
C CYS A 51 9.94 12.12 1.02
N THR A 52 9.66 11.65 2.23
CA THR A 52 9.63 12.50 3.44
C THR A 52 11.02 13.09 3.72
N TYR A 53 12.07 12.27 3.61
CA TYR A 53 13.43 12.74 3.78
C TYR A 53 13.79 13.82 2.74
N HIS A 54 13.52 13.57 1.46
CA HIS A 54 13.73 14.53 0.38
C HIS A 54 13.00 15.86 0.63
N GLN A 55 11.73 15.78 1.01
CA GLN A 55 10.92 16.96 1.31
C GLN A 55 11.51 17.80 2.46
N VAL A 56 12.00 17.13 3.51
CA VAL A 56 12.68 17.80 4.63
C VAL A 56 14.00 18.43 4.19
N GLN A 57 14.78 17.76 3.34
CA GLN A 57 16.04 18.28 2.81
C GLN A 57 15.81 19.54 1.95
N GLN A 58 14.75 19.55 1.13
CA GLN A 58 14.35 20.75 0.39
C GLN A 58 14.00 21.92 1.31
N TRP A 59 13.28 21.67 2.41
CA TRP A 59 12.98 22.72 3.40
C TRP A 59 14.22 23.28 4.10
N LEU A 60 15.28 22.47 4.19
CA LEU A 60 16.58 22.89 4.72
C LEU A 60 17.46 23.58 3.67
N GLY A 61 17.00 23.70 2.42
CA GLY A 61 17.77 24.31 1.32
C GLY A 61 18.78 23.37 0.67
N ASN A 62 18.72 22.07 0.95
CA ASN A 62 19.58 21.07 0.32
C ASN A 62 18.92 20.54 -0.96
N GLU A 63 19.61 20.68 -2.09
CA GLU A 63 19.13 20.17 -3.37
C GLU A 63 19.57 18.72 -3.56
N LEU A 64 18.61 17.80 -3.45
CA LEU A 64 18.81 16.38 -3.72
C LEU A 64 18.04 15.96 -4.97
N PRO A 65 18.59 15.06 -5.80
CA PRO A 65 17.94 14.59 -7.03
C PRO A 65 16.66 13.81 -6.71
N PRO A 66 15.45 14.30 -7.04
CA PRO A 66 14.20 13.67 -6.60
C PRO A 66 14.06 12.19 -6.97
N GLN A 67 14.56 11.79 -8.14
CA GLN A 67 14.46 10.42 -8.64
C GLN A 67 15.22 9.39 -7.78
N GLU A 68 16.22 9.81 -7.03
CA GLU A 68 16.94 8.95 -6.08
C GLU A 68 16.23 8.83 -4.73
N TRP A 69 15.23 9.67 -4.49
CA TRP A 69 14.55 9.80 -3.19
C TRP A 69 13.04 9.57 -3.28
N GLY A 70 12.65 8.57 -4.05
CA GLY A 70 11.26 8.07 -4.09
C GLY A 70 10.32 8.90 -4.96
N TRP A 71 10.83 9.76 -5.83
CA TRP A 71 10.03 10.45 -6.84
C TRP A 71 10.26 9.86 -8.22
N LYS A 72 9.28 10.03 -9.11
CA LYS A 72 9.45 9.74 -10.54
C LYS A 72 8.89 10.89 -11.36
N CYS A 73 9.46 11.10 -12.54
CA CYS A 73 8.92 12.05 -13.51
C CYS A 73 7.82 11.38 -14.32
N VAL A 74 6.66 12.03 -14.41
CA VAL A 74 5.58 11.70 -15.34
C VAL A 74 5.29 12.96 -16.14
N GLY A 75 5.84 13.02 -17.35
CA GLY A 75 5.96 14.29 -18.10
C GLY A 75 6.82 15.28 -17.31
N ASP A 76 6.32 16.51 -17.16
CA ASP A 76 6.98 17.58 -16.41
C ASP A 76 6.61 17.58 -14.92
N THR A 77 5.85 16.58 -14.46
CA THR A 77 5.41 16.50 -13.05
C THR A 77 6.22 15.48 -12.28
N LEU A 78 6.71 15.88 -11.11
CA LEU A 78 7.22 14.95 -10.10
C LEU A 78 6.05 14.33 -9.34
N VAL A 79 5.95 13.01 -9.38
CA VAL A 79 4.96 12.25 -8.61
C VAL A 79 5.66 11.27 -7.68
N PRO A 80 5.14 11.05 -6.47
CA PRO A 80 5.75 10.13 -5.53
C PRO A 80 5.61 8.69 -6.03
N ILE A 81 6.66 7.91 -5.86
CA ILE A 81 6.62 6.46 -6.00
C ILE A 81 5.94 5.94 -4.73
N THR A 82 4.71 5.45 -4.85
CA THR A 82 3.97 4.93 -3.70
C THR A 82 4.38 3.51 -3.37
N MET A 83 4.55 2.68 -4.39
CA MET A 83 5.03 1.30 -4.32
C MET A 83 5.72 0.92 -5.64
N GLU A 84 6.81 0.16 -5.56
CA GLU A 84 7.45 -0.45 -6.74
C GLU A 84 6.96 -1.89 -6.97
N ASN A 85 6.55 -2.54 -5.89
CA ASN A 85 6.06 -3.92 -5.88
C ASN A 85 4.54 -3.95 -5.69
N PRO A 86 3.86 -5.00 -6.20
CA PRO A 86 2.44 -5.17 -5.94
C PRO A 86 2.15 -5.26 -4.43
N PRO A 87 0.99 -4.77 -3.97
CA PRO A 87 0.66 -4.69 -2.54
C PRO A 87 0.58 -6.08 -1.87
N ALA A 88 0.21 -7.10 -2.64
CA ALA A 88 0.20 -8.48 -2.21
C ALA A 88 0.67 -9.38 -3.39
N PRO A 89 1.10 -10.63 -3.11
CA PRO A 89 1.39 -11.60 -4.16
C PRO A 89 0.24 -11.70 -5.18
N GLU A 90 0.55 -11.76 -6.47
CA GLU A 90 -0.47 -11.79 -7.53
C GLU A 90 -1.50 -12.91 -7.36
N VAL A 91 -1.05 -14.08 -6.86
CA VAL A 91 -1.94 -15.22 -6.60
C VAL A 91 -3.04 -14.81 -5.62
N LEU A 92 -2.71 -14.04 -4.59
CA LEU A 92 -3.69 -13.56 -3.62
C LEU A 92 -4.60 -12.50 -4.22
N LEU A 93 -4.08 -11.60 -5.06
CA LEU A 93 -4.89 -10.63 -5.79
C LEU A 93 -5.89 -11.32 -6.73
N LYS A 94 -5.49 -12.45 -7.35
CA LYS A 94 -6.35 -13.29 -8.21
C LYS A 94 -7.40 -14.08 -7.41
N THR A 95 -7.22 -14.27 -6.11
CA THR A 95 -8.22 -14.93 -5.24
C THR A 95 -9.26 -13.97 -4.65
N ILE A 96 -9.21 -12.69 -5.01
CA ILE A 96 -10.16 -11.70 -4.53
C ILE A 96 -11.42 -11.76 -5.39
N PHE A 97 -12.41 -12.47 -4.86
CA PHE A 97 -13.73 -12.55 -5.46
C PHE A 97 -14.70 -11.66 -4.69
N CYS A 98 -15.38 -10.77 -5.42
CA CYS A 98 -16.52 -10.07 -4.85
C CYS A 98 -17.75 -10.98 -4.89
N ARG A 99 -18.59 -10.96 -3.85
CA ARG A 99 -19.92 -11.61 -3.88
C ARG A 99 -20.98 -10.72 -4.55
N CYS A 100 -20.58 -9.85 -5.47
CA CYS A 100 -21.51 -8.99 -6.17
C CYS A 100 -22.41 -9.84 -7.08
N THR A 101 -23.72 -9.74 -6.89
CA THR A 101 -24.72 -10.46 -7.70
C THR A 101 -25.12 -9.71 -8.97
N LYS A 102 -24.64 -8.47 -9.12
CA LYS A 102 -24.82 -7.58 -10.27
C LYS A 102 -23.47 -7.03 -10.68
N ASP A 103 -23.42 -6.26 -11.77
CA ASP A 103 -22.20 -5.62 -12.24
C ASP A 103 -21.43 -4.93 -11.10
N CYS A 104 -20.14 -5.28 -10.96
CA CYS A 104 -19.25 -4.77 -9.93
C CYS A 104 -18.80 -3.33 -10.27
N MET A 105 -19.76 -2.42 -10.15
CA MET A 105 -19.62 -0.99 -10.39
C MET A 105 -18.79 -0.29 -9.30
N ILE A 106 -18.09 0.76 -9.71
CA ILE A 106 -17.34 1.65 -8.80
C ILE A 106 -18.31 2.21 -7.75
N GLY A 107 -17.92 2.14 -6.47
CA GLY A 107 -18.74 2.64 -5.35
C GLY A 107 -19.80 1.67 -4.79
N LYS A 108 -20.07 0.53 -5.43
CA LYS A 108 -20.96 -0.53 -4.90
C LYS A 108 -20.20 -1.79 -4.50
N CYS A 109 -19.16 -2.12 -5.25
CA CYS A 109 -18.34 -3.30 -5.04
C CYS A 109 -17.25 -3.02 -4.00
N GLY A 110 -17.19 -3.81 -2.91
CA GLY A 110 -16.22 -3.61 -1.82
C GLY A 110 -14.76 -3.68 -2.29
N CYS A 111 -14.47 -4.61 -3.21
CA CYS A 111 -13.16 -4.74 -3.85
C CYS A 111 -12.80 -3.48 -4.66
N ARG A 112 -13.72 -2.94 -5.47
CA ARG A 112 -13.49 -1.71 -6.26
C ARG A 112 -13.33 -0.48 -5.38
N LYS A 113 -14.08 -0.37 -4.28
CA LYS A 113 -13.90 0.70 -3.28
C LYS A 113 -12.49 0.71 -2.71
N ALA A 114 -11.90 -0.48 -2.58
CA ALA A 114 -10.54 -0.65 -2.10
C ALA A 114 -9.49 -0.65 -3.23
N MET A 115 -9.86 -0.16 -4.43
CA MET A 115 -8.98 -0.09 -5.61
C MET A 115 -8.41 -1.44 -6.06
N LEU A 116 -9.12 -2.54 -5.77
CA LEU A 116 -8.72 -3.88 -6.19
C LEU A 116 -9.47 -4.33 -7.44
N SER A 117 -8.80 -5.13 -8.25
CA SER A 117 -9.43 -5.87 -9.33
C SER A 117 -10.24 -7.05 -8.79
N CYS A 118 -11.53 -7.15 -9.15
CA CYS A 118 -12.26 -8.40 -8.94
C CYS A 118 -11.81 -9.40 -9.99
N SER A 119 -11.46 -10.61 -9.53
CA SER A 119 -11.38 -11.77 -10.41
C SER A 119 -12.79 -12.30 -10.66
N ALA A 120 -13.06 -12.76 -11.87
CA ALA A 120 -14.36 -13.28 -12.30
C ALA A 120 -14.75 -14.54 -11.52
#